data_AF-A0A3D5JGM1-F1
#
_entry.id   AF-A0A3D5JGM1-F1
#
_cell.length_a   1.000
_cell.length_b   1.000
_cell.length_c   1.000
_cell.angle_alpha   90.00
_cell.angle_beta   90.00
_cell.angle_gamma   90.00
#
_symmetry.space_group_name_H-M   'P 1'
#
loop_
_entity.id
_entity.type
_entity.pdbx_description
1 polymer ?
#
loop_
_entity_poly.entity_id
_entity_poly.type
_entity_poly.pdbx_seq_one_letter_code
_entity_poly.pdbx_strand_id
1 'polypeptide(L)'
;MKFIASILLFPFRLVFRILWLILFPVRWIFNKLFGPPPMTMGGPPVDHSAPEMPPERTGVKGQVLYVLISIFCIVAVVWAVNAEIDEQVRAEGVVFTPSEVQLVQSRLPGSVVMIEARLGQIVEKGDVLYRLEDEDVIANFADNEIALNAARAAEVRLSAEAEGRTELRFPGTLAAAAPEMVQK
;
A
#
# COMPACT_ATOMS: atom_id res chain seq x y z
N MET A 1 3.01 42.63 -7.35
CA MET A 1 4.41 42.11 -7.44
C MET A 1 5.22 42.26 -6.14
N LYS A 2 5.13 43.37 -5.39
CA LYS A 2 5.93 43.58 -4.16
C LYS A 2 5.58 42.64 -2.98
N PHE A 3 4.33 42.19 -2.86
CA PHE A 3 3.86 41.33 -1.76
C PHE A 3 4.39 39.89 -1.85
N ILE A 4 4.45 39.32 -3.06
CA ILE A 4 4.93 37.95 -3.32
C ILE A 4 6.45 37.86 -3.08
N ALA A 5 7.21 38.86 -3.53
CA ALA A 5 8.64 38.93 -3.25
C ALA A 5 8.96 39.08 -1.75
N SER A 6 8.07 39.74 -0.99
CA SER A 6 8.21 39.90 0.46
C SER A 6 7.97 38.60 1.24
N ILE A 7 7.04 37.75 0.78
CA ILE A 7 6.75 36.46 1.43
C ILE A 7 7.86 35.44 1.14
N LEU A 8 8.41 35.46 -0.08
CA LEU A 8 9.42 34.51 -0.54
C LEU A 8 10.80 34.76 0.11
N LEU A 9 11.14 36.03 0.38
CA LEU A 9 12.40 36.41 1.03
C LEU A 9 12.30 36.56 2.56
N PHE A 10 11.11 36.37 3.14
CA PHE A 10 10.87 36.45 4.58
C PHE A 10 11.75 35.51 5.42
N PRO A 11 11.91 34.20 5.10
CA PRO A 11 12.77 33.32 5.90
C PRO A 11 14.23 33.77 5.85
N PHE A 12 14.71 34.24 4.70
CA PHE A 12 16.06 34.75 4.55
C PHE A 12 16.30 36.01 5.39
N ARG A 13 15.34 36.94 5.40
CA ARG A 13 15.40 38.16 6.23
C ARG A 13 15.33 37.86 7.72
N LEU A 14 14.57 36.85 8.12
CA LEU A 14 14.46 36.42 9.51
C LEU A 14 15.79 35.85 10.00
N VAL A 15 16.40 34.94 9.23
CA VAL A 15 17.72 34.37 9.53
C VAL A 15 18.79 35.45 9.59
N PHE A 16 18.80 36.38 8.62
CA PHE A 16 19.77 37.48 8.61
C PHE A 16 19.60 38.41 9.82
N ARG A 17 18.36 38.63 10.28
CA ARG A 17 18.07 39.41 11.48
C ARG A 17 18.51 38.72 12.76
N ILE A 18 18.29 37.41 12.88
CA ILE A 18 18.74 36.61 14.02
C ILE A 18 20.27 36.57 14.07
N LEU A 19 20.91 36.31 12.93
CA LEU A 19 22.35 36.31 12.78
C LEU A 19 22.96 37.68 13.13
N TRP A 20 22.34 38.77 12.67
CA TRP A 20 22.75 40.13 13.02
C TRP A 20 22.57 40.42 14.52
N LEU A 21 21.48 39.96 15.15
CA LEU A 21 21.24 40.13 16.59
C LEU A 21 22.30 39.41 17.45
N ILE A 22 22.76 38.24 17.00
CA ILE A 22 23.79 37.46 17.69
C ILE A 22 25.19 38.09 17.48
N LEU A 23 25.50 38.53 16.25
CA LEU A 23 26.83 39.05 15.92
C LEU A 23 27.04 40.53 16.28
N PHE A 24 25.98 41.33 16.36
CA PHE A 24 26.07 42.76 16.70
C PHE A 24 26.73 43.05 18.06
N PRO A 25 26.31 42.41 19.18
CA PRO A 25 26.96 42.65 20.48
C PRO A 25 28.42 42.18 20.47
N VAL A 26 28.70 41.05 19.80
CA VAL A 26 30.07 40.54 19.65
C VAL A 26 30.94 41.51 18.88
N ARG A 27 30.46 42.06 17.75
CA ARG A 27 31.20 43.03 16.93
C ARG A 27 31.44 44.34 17.67
N TRP A 28 30.46 44.81 18.44
CA TRP A 28 30.59 46.03 19.25
C TRP A 28 31.62 45.85 20.38
N ILE A 29 31.54 44.75 21.13
CA ILE A 29 32.50 44.41 22.18
C ILE A 29 33.91 44.23 21.58
N PHE A 30 34.02 43.53 20.45
CA PHE A 30 35.29 43.30 19.78
C PHE A 30 35.94 44.61 19.32
N ASN A 31 35.21 45.51 18.66
CA ASN A 31 35.75 46.81 18.27
C ASN A 31 36.09 47.69 19.48
N LYS A 32 35.35 47.57 20.58
CA LYS A 32 35.64 48.32 21.80
C LYS A 32 36.92 47.83 22.50
N LEU A 33 37.19 46.53 22.48
CA LEU A 33 38.39 45.95 23.12
C LEU A 33 39.62 45.92 22.19
N PHE A 34 39.41 45.77 20.89
CA PHE A 34 40.45 45.43 19.91
C PHE A 34 40.44 46.32 18.65
N GLY A 35 39.57 47.32 18.57
CA GLY A 35 39.53 48.25 17.45
C GLY A 35 40.82 49.08 17.34
N PRO A 36 41.18 49.54 16.13
CA PRO A 36 42.34 50.39 15.94
C PRO A 36 42.15 51.70 16.74
N PRO A 37 43.20 52.21 17.41
CA PRO A 37 43.14 53.51 18.07
C PRO A 37 42.77 54.60 17.04
N PRO A 38 42.05 55.66 17.46
CA PRO A 38 41.64 56.74 16.56
C PRO A 38 42.89 57.33 15.89
N MET A 39 42.88 57.33 14.55
CA MET A 39 44.02 57.79 13.77
C MET A 39 44.11 59.32 13.89
N THR A 40 45.02 59.81 14.71
CA THR A 40 45.33 61.23 14.82
C THR A 40 46.12 61.65 13.58
N MET A 41 45.61 62.62 12.82
CA MET A 41 46.31 63.17 11.66
C MET A 41 47.46 64.06 12.17
N GLY A 42 48.64 63.45 12.25
CA GLY A 42 49.84 64.03 12.87
C GLY A 42 50.49 62.99 13.76
N GLY A 43 51.48 62.27 13.22
CA GLY A 43 52.32 61.41 14.03
C GLY A 43 53.15 62.25 15.01
N PRO A 44 53.68 61.64 16.08
CA PRO A 44 54.73 62.26 16.89
C PRO A 44 55.91 62.69 15.99
N PRO A 45 56.70 63.71 16.36
CA PRO A 45 57.92 64.05 15.64
C PRO A 45 58.77 62.79 15.44
N VAL A 46 59.30 62.61 14.23
CA VAL A 46 60.08 61.40 13.86
C VAL A 46 61.33 61.36 14.72
N ASP A 47 61.34 60.45 15.68
CA ASP A 47 62.49 60.18 16.52
C ASP A 47 63.50 59.32 15.76
N HIS A 48 64.78 59.70 15.81
CA HIS A 48 65.90 58.98 15.19
C HIS A 48 66.63 58.07 16.18
N SER A 49 66.13 57.93 17.41
CA SER A 49 66.59 56.92 18.36
C SER A 49 66.29 55.50 17.86
N ALA A 50 67.03 54.51 18.38
CA ALA A 50 66.77 53.11 18.08
C ALA A 50 65.29 52.79 18.37
N PRO A 51 64.59 52.03 17.50
CA PRO A 51 63.20 51.68 17.74
C PRO A 51 63.11 50.91 19.06
N GLU A 52 62.54 51.54 20.09
CA GLU A 52 62.16 50.83 21.30
C GLU A 52 61.10 49.82 20.89
N MET A 53 61.46 48.54 20.88
CA MET A 53 60.48 47.50 20.65
C MET A 53 59.48 47.57 21.80
N PRO A 54 58.19 47.85 21.54
CA PRO A 54 57.20 47.80 22.61
C PRO A 54 57.25 46.40 23.22
N PRO A 55 57.12 46.27 24.54
CA PRO A 55 57.17 44.96 25.20
C PRO A 55 56.19 44.04 24.48
N GLU A 56 56.66 42.83 24.13
CA GLU A 56 55.85 41.81 23.46
C GLU A 56 54.57 41.63 24.28
N ARG A 57 53.49 42.24 23.79
CA ARG A 57 52.19 42.08 24.42
C ARG A 57 51.74 40.68 24.06
N THR A 58 52.08 39.72 24.91
CA THR A 58 51.44 38.40 25.05
C THR A 58 49.99 38.60 25.50
N GLY A 59 49.25 39.42 24.78
CA GLY A 59 47.87 39.70 25.03
C GLY A 59 47.06 38.48 24.65
N VAL A 60 46.14 38.10 25.54
CA VAL A 60 45.18 36.99 25.46
C VAL A 60 44.35 36.95 24.15
N LYS A 61 44.54 37.90 23.23
CA LYS A 61 43.84 38.06 21.94
C LYS A 61 43.95 36.83 21.04
N GLY A 62 45.12 36.18 20.97
CA GLY A 62 45.29 34.94 20.21
C GLY A 62 44.52 33.76 20.83
N GLN A 63 44.40 33.76 22.15
CA GLN A 63 43.73 32.70 22.91
C GLN A 63 42.19 32.79 22.79
N VAL A 64 41.64 33.99 22.60
CA VAL A 64 40.19 34.19 22.35
C VAL A 64 39.72 33.45 21.10
N LEU A 65 40.52 33.42 20.03
CA LEU A 65 40.17 32.70 18.80
C LEU A 65 40.02 31.19 19.06
N TYR A 66 40.99 30.60 19.78
CA TYR A 66 40.94 29.17 20.12
C TYR A 66 39.76 28.84 21.04
N VAL A 67 39.43 29.70 22.00
CA VAL A 67 38.27 29.52 22.86
C VAL A 67 36.96 29.57 22.05
N LEU A 68 36.84 30.51 21.12
CA LEU A 68 35.64 30.65 20.29
C LEU A 68 35.45 29.45 19.35
N ILE A 69 36.53 28.95 18.74
CA ILE A 69 36.50 27.72 17.92
C ILE A 69 36.10 26.52 18.79
N SER A 70 36.66 26.41 19.99
CA SER A 70 36.33 25.32 20.92
C SER A 70 34.84 25.32 21.30
N ILE A 71 34.29 26.49 21.63
CA ILE A 71 32.85 26.63 21.93
C ILE A 71 31.99 26.24 20.73
N PHE A 72 32.35 26.67 19.52
CA PHE A 72 31.62 26.31 18.30
C PHE A 72 31.61 24.79 18.07
N CYS A 73 32.76 24.12 18.22
CA CYS A 73 32.85 22.66 18.09
C CYS A 73 31.98 21.94 19.13
N ILE A 74 31.98 22.41 20.39
CA ILE A 74 31.14 21.82 21.44
C ILE A 74 29.66 21.93 21.06
N VAL A 75 29.20 23.12 20.64
CA VAL A 75 27.80 23.33 20.23
C VAL A 75 27.43 22.46 19.02
N ALA A 76 28.31 22.34 18.03
CA ALA A 76 28.08 21.50 16.86
C ALA A 76 27.95 20.01 17.21
N VAL A 77 28.78 19.52 18.14
CA VAL A 77 28.69 18.12 18.62
C VAL A 77 27.41 17.89 19.41
N VAL A 78 27.04 18.81 20.33
CA VAL A 78 25.78 18.70 21.07
C VAL A 78 24.59 18.68 20.12
N TRP A 79 24.58 19.51 19.09
CA TRP A 79 23.53 19.49 18.07
C TRP A 79 23.50 18.16 17.30
N ALA A 80 24.66 17.65 16.85
CA ALA A 80 24.75 16.42 16.08
C ALA A 80 24.27 15.19 16.87
N VAL A 81 24.49 15.15 18.19
CA VAL A 81 24.00 14.07 19.07
C VAL A 81 22.48 14.10 19.24
N ASN A 82 21.86 15.28 19.18
CA ASN A 82 20.42 15.46 19.38
C ASN A 82 19.62 15.52 18.07
N ALA A 83 20.30 15.53 16.92
CA ALA A 83 19.64 15.62 15.62
C ALA A 83 19.05 14.25 15.23
N GLU A 84 17.74 14.14 15.26
CA GLU A 84 17.00 12.99 14.73
C GLU A 84 16.99 13.07 13.20
N ILE A 85 17.40 11.97 12.53
CA ILE A 85 17.37 11.88 11.07
C ILE A 85 16.10 11.14 10.67
N ASP A 86 15.20 11.83 9.99
CA ASP A 86 14.00 11.22 9.42
C ASP A 86 14.37 10.37 8.20
N GLU A 87 14.33 9.05 8.36
CA GLU A 87 14.47 8.11 7.25
C GLU A 87 13.10 7.80 6.65
N GLN A 88 12.86 8.26 5.41
CA GLN A 88 11.66 7.91 4.66
C GLN A 88 12.00 6.89 3.58
N VAL A 89 11.72 5.61 3.86
CA VAL A 89 11.78 4.56 2.85
C VAL A 89 10.50 4.57 2.03
N ARG A 90 10.62 4.82 0.73
CA ARG A 90 9.51 4.72 -0.22
C ARG A 90 9.60 3.36 -0.91
N ALA A 91 8.64 2.49 -0.62
CA ALA A 91 8.48 1.22 -1.32
C ALA A 91 7.25 1.29 -2.21
N GLU A 92 7.38 0.83 -3.45
CA GLU A 92 6.24 0.61 -4.34
C GLU A 92 5.54 -0.68 -3.93
N GLY A 93 4.29 -0.56 -3.46
CA GLY A 93 3.45 -1.69 -3.11
C GLY A 93 2.28 -1.78 -4.08
N VAL A 94 2.05 -2.97 -4.65
CA VAL A 94 0.83 -3.27 -5.40
C VAL A 94 -0.11 -4.04 -4.47
N VAL A 95 -1.34 -3.55 -4.31
CA VAL A 95 -2.38 -4.26 -3.57
C VAL A 95 -2.92 -5.37 -4.46
N PHE A 96 -2.48 -6.61 -4.21
CA PHE A 96 -3.15 -7.78 -4.75
C PHE A 96 -4.20 -8.25 -3.75
N THR A 97 -5.45 -8.36 -4.17
CA THR A 97 -6.44 -9.09 -3.38
C THR A 97 -6.28 -10.56 -3.74
N PRO A 98 -6.11 -11.48 -2.78
CA PRO A 98 -6.21 -12.91 -3.05
C PRO A 98 -7.68 -13.23 -3.34
N SER A 99 -8.16 -12.87 -4.53
CA SER A 99 -9.38 -13.42 -5.08
C SER A 99 -9.01 -14.76 -5.70
N GLU A 100 -9.33 -15.85 -5.01
CA GLU A 100 -9.32 -17.17 -5.64
C GLU A 100 -10.41 -17.16 -6.71
N VAL A 101 -10.00 -16.99 -7.97
CA VAL A 101 -10.93 -17.01 -9.10
C VAL A 101 -11.42 -18.44 -9.25
N GLN A 102 -12.61 -18.72 -8.72
CA GLN A 102 -13.23 -20.02 -8.88
C GLN A 102 -13.87 -20.12 -10.27
N LEU A 103 -13.37 -21.05 -11.09
CA LEU A 103 -13.98 -21.35 -12.38
C LEU A 103 -15.25 -22.18 -12.15
N VAL A 104 -16.42 -21.56 -12.35
CA VAL A 104 -17.70 -22.27 -12.27
C VAL A 104 -18.02 -22.90 -13.62
N GLN A 105 -17.95 -24.22 -13.69
CA GLN A 105 -18.24 -24.99 -14.90
C GLN A 105 -19.52 -25.81 -14.72
N SER A 106 -20.30 -25.91 -15.80
CA SER A 106 -21.39 -26.86 -15.85
C SER A 106 -20.86 -28.28 -16.03
N ARG A 107 -21.54 -29.25 -15.41
CA ARG A 107 -21.30 -30.68 -15.62
C ARG A 107 -22.06 -31.23 -16.82
N LEU A 108 -23.10 -30.54 -17.26
CA LEU A 108 -23.93 -30.93 -18.40
C LEU A 108 -23.48 -30.15 -19.65
N PRO A 109 -23.36 -30.83 -20.82
CA PRO A 109 -23.22 -30.14 -22.08
C PRO A 109 -24.52 -29.42 -22.42
N GLY A 110 -24.43 -28.27 -23.08
CA GLY A 110 -25.60 -27.50 -23.51
C GLY A 110 -25.22 -26.07 -23.91
N SER A 111 -26.07 -25.45 -24.70
CA SER A 111 -25.94 -24.02 -25.01
C SER A 111 -26.45 -23.17 -23.83
N VAL A 112 -25.87 -22.00 -23.62
CA VAL A 112 -26.35 -21.05 -22.60
C VAL A 112 -27.58 -20.32 -23.12
N VAL A 113 -28.72 -20.52 -22.46
CA VAL A 113 -30.00 -19.91 -22.82
C VAL A 113 -30.14 -18.54 -22.15
N MET A 114 -29.72 -18.45 -20.88
CA MET A 114 -29.86 -17.23 -20.09
C MET A 114 -28.71 -17.10 -19.09
N ILE A 115 -28.24 -15.87 -18.88
CA ILE A 115 -27.28 -15.51 -17.84
C ILE A 115 -28.01 -14.64 -16.83
N GLU A 116 -28.10 -15.11 -15.59
CA GLU A 116 -28.82 -14.43 -14.50
C GLU A 116 -27.89 -13.59 -13.62
N ALA A 117 -26.58 -13.86 -13.66
CA ALA A 117 -25.56 -13.11 -12.94
C ALA A 117 -25.02 -11.89 -13.71
N ARG A 118 -24.63 -10.84 -12.97
CA ARG A 118 -23.97 -9.64 -13.52
C ARG A 118 -22.56 -9.45 -12.96
N LEU A 119 -21.72 -8.73 -13.70
CA LEU A 119 -20.37 -8.41 -13.23
C LEU A 119 -20.42 -7.60 -11.92
N GLY A 120 -19.69 -8.06 -10.90
CA GLY A 120 -19.66 -7.44 -9.57
C GLY A 120 -20.85 -7.77 -8.67
N GLN A 121 -21.77 -8.64 -9.10
CA GLN A 121 -22.84 -9.15 -8.26
C GLN A 121 -22.29 -10.08 -7.18
N ILE A 122 -22.71 -9.88 -5.94
CA ILE A 122 -22.45 -10.81 -4.84
C ILE A 122 -23.43 -11.98 -4.98
N VAL A 123 -22.90 -13.20 -4.96
CA VAL A 123 -23.66 -14.44 -5.12
C VAL A 123 -23.39 -15.37 -3.94
N GLU A 124 -24.41 -16.12 -3.53
CA GLU A 124 -24.32 -17.12 -2.47
C GLU A 124 -24.39 -18.55 -3.03
N LYS A 125 -24.05 -19.52 -2.19
CA LYS A 125 -24.09 -20.93 -2.59
C LYS A 125 -25.54 -21.35 -2.86
N GLY A 126 -25.81 -21.71 -4.10
CA GLY A 126 -27.13 -22.17 -4.55
C GLY A 126 -27.81 -21.20 -5.53
N ASP A 127 -27.26 -20.00 -5.69
CA ASP A 127 -27.77 -19.04 -6.67
C ASP A 127 -27.60 -19.55 -8.10
N VAL A 128 -28.63 -19.33 -8.92
CA VAL A 128 -28.59 -19.66 -10.34
C VAL A 128 -27.78 -18.57 -11.07
N LEU A 129 -26.65 -18.96 -11.64
CA LEU A 129 -25.78 -18.03 -12.37
C LEU A 129 -26.16 -17.94 -13.86
N TYR A 130 -26.48 -19.09 -14.45
CA TYR A 130 -26.89 -19.23 -15.84
C TYR A 130 -27.73 -20.49 -16.01
N ARG A 131 -28.54 -20.51 -17.06
CA ARG A 131 -29.39 -21.63 -17.46
C ARG A 131 -28.91 -22.18 -18.79
N LEU A 132 -28.80 -23.50 -18.85
CA LEU A 132 -28.48 -24.24 -20.06
C LEU A 132 -29.75 -24.79 -20.70
N GLU A 133 -29.65 -25.06 -22.00
CA GLU A 133 -30.64 -25.83 -22.74
C GLU A 133 -30.70 -27.27 -22.22
N ASP A 134 -31.91 -27.78 -21.94
CA ASP A 134 -32.14 -29.07 -21.28
C ASP A 134 -33.02 -30.04 -22.09
N GLU A 135 -33.38 -29.71 -23.33
CA GLU A 135 -34.25 -30.55 -24.18
C GLU A 135 -33.68 -31.97 -24.34
N ASP A 136 -32.41 -32.09 -24.71
CA ASP A 136 -31.72 -33.38 -24.85
C ASP A 136 -31.63 -34.13 -23.51
N VAL A 137 -31.47 -33.41 -22.41
CA VAL A 137 -31.36 -34.03 -21.07
C VAL A 137 -32.72 -34.60 -20.66
N ILE A 138 -33.81 -33.88 -20.92
CA ILE A 138 -35.17 -34.30 -20.65
C ILE A 138 -35.56 -35.49 -21.52
N ALA A 139 -35.23 -35.46 -22.82
CA ALA A 139 -35.49 -36.57 -23.73
C ALA A 139 -34.75 -37.84 -23.29
N ASN A 140 -33.45 -37.74 -22.99
CA ASN A 140 -32.67 -38.87 -22.49
C ASN A 140 -33.18 -39.39 -21.14
N PHE A 141 -33.65 -38.52 -20.25
CA PHE A 141 -34.25 -38.94 -18.99
C PHE A 141 -35.53 -39.74 -19.22
N ALA A 142 -36.41 -39.26 -20.10
CA ALA A 142 -37.65 -39.95 -20.45
C ALA A 142 -37.38 -41.33 -21.09
N ASP A 143 -36.44 -41.41 -22.04
CA ASP A 143 -36.06 -42.67 -22.68
C ASP A 143 -35.49 -43.68 -21.68
N ASN A 144 -34.65 -43.23 -20.74
CA ASN A 144 -34.12 -44.08 -19.68
C ASN A 144 -35.22 -44.55 -18.73
N GLU A 145 -36.21 -43.71 -18.43
CA GLU A 145 -37.34 -44.09 -17.59
C GLU A 145 -38.22 -45.16 -18.25
N ILE A 146 -38.47 -45.04 -19.56
CA ILE A 146 -39.16 -46.06 -20.35
C ILE A 146 -38.37 -47.37 -20.35
N ALA A 147 -37.06 -47.31 -20.62
CA ALA A 147 -36.20 -48.49 -20.64
C ALA A 147 -36.13 -49.18 -19.26
N LEU A 148 -36.04 -48.39 -18.18
CA LEU A 148 -36.05 -48.90 -16.80
C LEU A 148 -37.36 -49.63 -16.49
N ASN A 149 -38.50 -49.03 -16.84
CA ASN A 149 -39.81 -49.64 -16.60
C ASN A 149 -40.00 -50.91 -17.43
N ALA A 150 -39.53 -50.92 -18.67
CA ALA A 150 -39.53 -52.11 -19.52
C ALA A 150 -38.67 -53.24 -18.93
N ALA A 151 -37.46 -52.93 -18.45
CA ALA A 151 -36.58 -53.90 -17.82
C ALA A 151 -37.19 -54.49 -16.54
N ARG A 152 -37.83 -53.67 -15.71
CA ARG A 152 -38.55 -54.13 -14.50
C ARG A 152 -39.75 -55.01 -14.83
N ALA A 153 -40.53 -54.66 -15.87
CA ALA A 153 -41.62 -55.51 -16.32
C ALA A 153 -41.10 -56.87 -16.82
N ALA A 154 -39.99 -56.88 -17.56
CA ALA A 154 -39.34 -58.10 -18.02
C ALA A 154 -38.80 -58.94 -16.85
N GLU A 155 -38.21 -58.32 -15.82
CA GLU A 155 -37.75 -58.99 -14.59
C GLU A 155 -38.91 -59.71 -13.90
N VAL A 156 -40.05 -59.05 -13.70
CA VAL A 156 -41.25 -59.64 -13.10
C VAL A 156 -41.75 -60.82 -13.93
N ARG A 157 -41.74 -60.68 -15.26
CA ARG A 157 -42.19 -61.75 -16.17
C ARG A 157 -41.26 -62.96 -16.12
N LEU A 158 -39.95 -62.74 -16.22
CA LEU A 158 -38.94 -63.79 -16.22
C LEU A 158 -38.84 -64.49 -14.86
N SER A 159 -38.98 -63.75 -13.75
CA SER A 159 -39.02 -64.35 -12.41
C SER A 159 -40.25 -65.24 -12.21
N ALA A 160 -41.43 -64.80 -12.69
CA ALA A 160 -42.64 -65.64 -12.65
C ALA A 160 -42.49 -66.92 -13.49
N GLU A 161 -41.85 -66.84 -14.67
CA GLU A 161 -41.56 -67.98 -15.53
C GLU A 161 -40.57 -68.96 -14.87
N ALA A 162 -39.50 -68.45 -14.27
CA ALA A 162 -38.49 -69.26 -13.58
C ALA A 162 -39.05 -70.02 -12.35
N GLU A 163 -40.00 -69.41 -11.64
CA GLU A 163 -40.65 -70.01 -10.47
C GLU A 163 -41.89 -70.86 -10.82
N GLY A 164 -42.26 -70.95 -12.11
CA GLY A 164 -43.42 -71.71 -12.58
C GLY A 164 -44.77 -71.17 -12.11
N ARG A 165 -44.86 -69.87 -11.78
CA ARG A 165 -46.10 -69.24 -11.29
C ARG A 165 -47.04 -68.93 -12.46
N THR A 166 -48.31 -69.26 -12.30
CA THR A 166 -49.36 -69.00 -13.33
C THR A 166 -49.93 -67.58 -13.27
N GLU A 167 -49.73 -66.85 -12.16
CA GLU A 167 -50.21 -65.49 -11.98
C GLU A 167 -49.06 -64.47 -11.97
N LEU A 168 -49.12 -63.49 -12.88
CA LEU A 168 -48.22 -62.34 -12.94
C LEU A 168 -48.69 -61.25 -11.97
N ARG A 169 -47.92 -60.99 -10.92
CA ARG A 169 -48.14 -59.85 -10.01
C ARG A 169 -47.11 -58.76 -10.26
N PHE A 170 -47.53 -57.70 -10.93
CA PHE A 170 -46.72 -56.50 -11.07
C PHE A 170 -46.77 -55.66 -9.79
N PRO A 171 -45.62 -55.11 -9.32
CA PRO A 171 -45.58 -54.11 -8.27
C PRO A 171 -46.50 -52.92 -8.60
N GLY A 172 -47.26 -52.43 -7.60
CA GLY A 172 -48.18 -51.30 -7.79
C GLY A 172 -47.49 -50.01 -8.24
N THR A 173 -46.19 -49.87 -7.98
CA THR A 173 -45.35 -48.76 -8.47
C THR A 173 -45.17 -48.79 -9.99
N LEU A 174 -45.09 -49.97 -10.62
CA LEU A 174 -44.98 -50.12 -12.08
C LEU A 174 -46.34 -49.97 -12.77
N ALA A 175 -47.41 -50.48 -12.15
CA ALA A 175 -48.77 -50.34 -12.66
C ALA A 175 -49.24 -48.87 -12.70
N ALA A 176 -48.74 -48.03 -11.77
CA ALA A 176 -49.01 -46.60 -11.77
C ALA A 176 -48.08 -45.81 -12.72
N ALA A 177 -46.81 -46.20 -12.85
CA ALA A 177 -45.82 -45.46 -13.64
C ALA A 177 -45.85 -45.76 -15.15
N ALA A 178 -46.15 -47.00 -15.54
CA ALA A 178 -46.19 -47.43 -16.94
C ALA A 178 -47.30 -48.46 -17.17
N PRO A 179 -48.58 -48.04 -17.18
CA PRO A 179 -49.72 -48.95 -17.32
C PRO A 179 -49.69 -49.73 -18.65
N GLU A 180 -49.08 -49.17 -19.69
CA GLU A 180 -48.92 -49.79 -21.01
C GLU A 180 -48.01 -51.04 -20.98
N MET A 181 -47.05 -51.09 -20.05
CA MET A 181 -46.10 -52.21 -19.93
C MET A 181 -46.63 -53.38 -19.08
N VAL A 182 -47.75 -53.16 -18.38
CA VAL A 182 -48.42 -54.17 -17.52
C VAL A 182 -49.51 -54.93 -18.28
N GLN A 183 -50.05 -54.34 -19.35
CA GLN A 183 -51.14 -54.94 -20.14
C GLN A 183 -50.67 -55.85 -21.28
N LYS A 184 -49.36 -55.86 -21.57
CA LYS A 184 -48.75 -56.60 -22.69
C LYS A 184 -48.14 -57.92 -22.24
#